data_AF-A0A350WQQ8-F1
#
_entry.id   AF-A0A350WQQ8-F1
#
_cell.length_a   1.000
_cell.length_b   1.000
_cell.length_c   1.000
_cell.angle_alpha   90.00
_cell.angle_beta   90.00
_cell.angle_gamma   90.00
#
_symmetry.space_group_name_H-M   'P 1'
#
loop_
_entity.id
_entity.type
_entity.pdbx_description
1 polymer ?
#
loop_
_entity_poly.entity_id
_entity_poly.type
_entity_poly.pdbx_seq_one_letter_code
_entity_poly.pdbx_strand_id
1 'polypeptide(L)'
;MEQAPAASNINTHLKTPWLLPARLLWLTGSLIALGLFIAGLPLHTREIHELYRGDIQAWLTQNQNGEVRLSLHTPSTAAQAGILEGDILLAVDGVEITSAEQADELLTGEIGTPVTVSVRTGNFPARQVTVTRGSWAGGILLEYGLSSQFAVIFALASELLLAMLCVGIAVVIVR
;
A
#
# COMPACT_ATOMS: atom_id res chain seq x y z
N MET A 1 -15.67 6.13 69.19
CA MET A 1 -16.50 6.24 67.98
C MET A 1 -15.63 6.84 66.91
N GLU A 2 -15.16 6.05 65.97
CA GLU A 2 -15.00 6.43 64.55
C GLU A 2 -14.67 5.14 63.78
N GLN A 3 -15.63 4.64 63.01
CA GLN A 3 -15.47 3.41 62.21
C GLN A 3 -14.71 3.73 60.93
N ALA A 4 -13.73 2.90 60.59
CA ALA A 4 -12.97 2.97 59.33
C ALA A 4 -13.91 2.85 58.10
N PRO A 5 -13.62 3.54 56.98
CA PRO A 5 -14.43 3.43 55.77
C PRO A 5 -14.36 2.01 55.20
N ALA A 6 -15.53 1.42 54.96
CA ALA A 6 -15.69 0.10 54.38
C ALA A 6 -14.98 0.02 53.01
N ALA A 7 -14.10 -0.97 52.87
CA ALA A 7 -13.47 -1.29 51.59
C ALA A 7 -14.56 -1.58 50.53
N SER A 8 -14.56 -0.79 49.46
CA SER A 8 -15.42 -1.00 48.30
C SER A 8 -15.01 -2.29 47.59
N ASN A 9 -15.73 -3.38 47.87
CA ASN A 9 -15.61 -4.63 47.13
C ASN A 9 -16.35 -4.47 45.79
N ILE A 10 -15.69 -3.89 44.78
CA ILE A 10 -16.15 -3.97 43.40
C ILE A 10 -15.83 -5.40 42.90
N ASN A 11 -16.74 -6.33 43.18
CA ASN A 11 -16.70 -7.67 42.61
C ASN A 11 -17.28 -7.64 41.18
N THR A 12 -16.44 -7.35 40.18
CA THR A 12 -16.76 -7.56 38.77
C THR A 12 -16.60 -9.03 38.40
N HIS A 13 -17.46 -9.89 38.93
CA HIS A 13 -17.61 -11.27 38.46
C HIS A 13 -19.09 -11.53 38.18
N LEU A 14 -19.51 -11.25 36.94
CA LEU A 14 -20.85 -11.57 36.44
C LEU A 14 -20.98 -13.09 36.19
N LYS A 15 -21.08 -13.87 37.28
CA LYS A 15 -21.37 -15.31 37.25
C LYS A 15 -22.88 -15.53 37.21
N THR A 16 -23.52 -15.33 36.06
CA THR A 16 -24.96 -15.59 35.89
C THR A 16 -25.24 -16.40 34.63
N PRO A 17 -25.88 -17.58 34.71
CA PRO A 17 -26.14 -18.46 33.56
C PRO A 17 -27.02 -17.82 32.47
N TRP A 18 -27.74 -16.75 32.82
CA TRP A 18 -28.56 -15.97 31.89
C TRP A 18 -27.75 -15.13 30.89
N LEU A 19 -26.45 -14.93 31.13
CA LEU A 19 -25.54 -14.20 30.23
C LEU A 19 -24.86 -15.11 29.18
N LEU A 20 -25.03 -16.42 29.27
CA LEU A 20 -24.51 -17.38 28.28
C LEU A 20 -24.92 -17.09 26.83
N PRO A 21 -26.20 -16.81 26.50
CA PRO A 21 -26.59 -16.51 25.11
C PRO A 21 -25.93 -15.22 24.61
N ALA A 22 -25.78 -14.19 25.45
CA ALA A 22 -25.10 -12.96 25.09
C ALA A 22 -23.60 -13.19 24.83
N ARG A 23 -22.94 -14.02 25.64
CA ARG A 23 -21.54 -14.43 25.44
C ARG A 23 -21.37 -15.22 24.14
N LEU A 24 -22.27 -16.16 23.85
CA LEU A 24 -22.25 -16.93 22.60
C LEU A 24 -22.46 -16.03 21.38
N LEU A 25 -23.41 -15.10 21.44
CA LEU A 25 -23.66 -14.14 20.36
C LEU A 25 -22.45 -13.23 20.12
N TRP A 26 -21.82 -12.72 21.19
CA TRP A 26 -20.60 -11.93 21.12
C TRP A 26 -19.42 -12.71 20.51
N LEU A 27 -19.19 -13.95 20.95
CA LEU A 27 -18.14 -14.81 20.41
C LEU A 27 -18.38 -15.14 18.94
N THR A 28 -19.63 -15.43 18.57
CA THR A 28 -20.01 -15.70 17.18
C THR A 28 -19.74 -14.49 16.30
N GLY A 29 -20.18 -13.30 16.74
CA GLY A 29 -19.87 -12.04 16.03
C GLY A 29 -18.37 -11.79 15.89
N SER A 30 -17.60 -12.05 16.95
CA SER A 30 -16.14 -11.91 16.94
C SER A 30 -15.47 -12.89 15.97
N LEU A 31 -15.94 -14.14 15.90
CA LEU A 31 -15.44 -15.15 14.96
C LEU A 31 -15.78 -14.79 13.51
N ILE A 32 -16.99 -14.29 13.25
CA ILE A 32 -17.38 -13.81 11.91
C ILE A 32 -16.48 -12.64 11.50
N ALA A 33 -16.27 -11.66 12.38
CA ALA A 33 -15.40 -10.52 12.12
C ALA A 33 -13.96 -10.97 11.84
N LEU A 34 -13.42 -11.91 12.63
CA LEU A 34 -12.08 -12.47 12.41
C LEU A 34 -11.99 -13.21 11.06
N GLY A 35 -13.02 -13.97 10.70
CA GLY A 35 -13.09 -14.67 9.41
C GLY A 35 -13.08 -13.69 8.23
N LEU A 36 -13.88 -12.62 8.30
CA LEU A 36 -13.91 -11.57 7.28
C LEU A 36 -12.58 -10.83 7.19
N PHE A 37 -11.94 -10.54 8.33
CA PHE A 37 -10.61 -9.93 8.38
C PHE A 37 -9.57 -10.80 7.65
N ILE A 38 -9.48 -12.09 7.99
CA ILE A 38 -8.55 -13.03 7.35
C ILE A 38 -8.83 -13.14 5.84
N ALA A 39 -10.11 -13.22 5.46
CA ALA A 39 -10.51 -13.26 4.05
C ALA A 39 -10.14 -11.98 3.28
N GLY A 40 -10.08 -10.83 3.96
CA GLY A 40 -9.70 -9.54 3.37
C GLY A 40 -8.19 -9.35 3.18
N LEU A 41 -7.33 -10.05 3.94
CA LEU A 41 -5.87 -9.87 3.87
C LEU A 41 -5.28 -10.02 2.46
N PRO A 42 -5.65 -11.01 1.63
CA PRO A 42 -5.10 -11.13 0.27
C PRO A 42 -5.50 -9.99 -0.66
N LEU A 43 -6.68 -9.39 -0.47
CA LEU A 43 -7.13 -8.23 -1.25
C LEU A 43 -6.37 -6.99 -0.80
N HIS A 44 -6.27 -6.78 0.52
CA HIS A 44 -5.60 -5.62 1.08
C HIS A 44 -4.10 -5.58 0.75
N THR A 45 -3.43 -6.73 0.81
CA THR A 45 -2.01 -6.84 0.43
C THR A 45 -1.76 -6.45 -1.03
N ARG A 46 -2.65 -6.84 -1.95
CA ARG A 46 -2.58 -6.44 -3.36
C ARG A 46 -2.80 -4.94 -3.52
N GLU A 47 -3.82 -4.39 -2.85
CA GLU A 47 -4.09 -2.94 -2.89
C GLU A 47 -2.90 -2.13 -2.37
N ILE A 48 -2.30 -2.52 -1.25
CA ILE A 48 -1.09 -1.86 -0.72
C ILE A 48 0.07 -2.00 -1.72
N HIS A 49 0.27 -3.18 -2.30
CA HIS A 49 1.34 -3.40 -3.25
C HIS A 49 1.19 -2.51 -4.50
N GLU A 50 -0.02 -2.40 -5.04
CA GLU A 50 -0.33 -1.50 -6.16
C GLU A 50 -0.18 -0.04 -5.77
N LEU A 51 -0.60 0.34 -4.56
CA LEU A 51 -0.47 1.71 -4.06
C LEU A 51 1.00 2.15 -3.93
N TYR A 52 1.87 1.25 -3.48
CA TYR A 52 3.31 1.47 -3.31
C TYR A 52 4.14 0.85 -4.44
N ARG A 53 3.55 0.58 -5.60
CA ARG A 53 4.33 0.12 -6.77
C ARG A 53 5.32 1.20 -7.17
N GLY A 54 6.53 0.78 -7.55
CA GLY A 54 7.54 1.69 -8.06
C GLY A 54 7.34 1.94 -9.55
N ASP A 55 7.35 3.20 -9.98
CA ASP A 55 7.24 3.61 -11.39
C ASP A 55 8.06 4.89 -11.63
N ILE A 56 8.02 5.46 -12.84
CA ILE A 56 8.67 6.75 -13.12
C ILE A 56 7.77 7.97 -12.82
N GLN A 57 6.61 7.75 -12.19
CA GLN A 57 5.60 8.77 -11.86
C GLN A 57 5.16 9.60 -13.09
N ALA A 58 4.86 8.89 -14.18
CA ALA A 58 4.36 9.45 -15.43
C ALA A 58 3.12 8.70 -15.91
N TRP A 59 2.15 9.43 -16.44
CA TRP A 59 0.98 8.88 -17.11
C TRP A 59 1.34 8.49 -18.53
N LEU A 60 0.88 7.31 -18.96
CA LEU A 60 1.13 6.78 -20.30
C LEU A 60 -0.13 6.91 -21.14
N THR A 61 -0.03 7.59 -22.28
CA THR A 61 -1.11 7.65 -23.27
C THR A 61 -0.61 7.14 -24.60
N GLN A 62 -1.27 6.13 -25.17
CA GLN A 62 -0.97 5.68 -26.53
C GLN A 62 -1.83 6.44 -27.55
N ASN A 63 -1.21 6.97 -28.60
CA ASN A 63 -1.92 7.64 -29.69
C ASN A 63 -2.32 6.66 -30.80
N GLN A 64 -3.05 7.15 -31.82
CA GLN A 64 -3.50 6.35 -32.97
C GLN A 64 -2.36 5.81 -33.84
N ASN A 65 -1.16 6.41 -33.75
CA ASN A 65 0.03 5.96 -34.46
C ASN A 65 0.81 4.89 -33.68
N GLY A 66 0.32 4.48 -32.50
CA GLY A 66 0.96 3.52 -31.62
C GLY A 66 2.05 4.12 -30.72
N GLU A 67 2.31 5.43 -30.78
CA GLU A 67 3.33 6.07 -29.95
C GLU A 67 2.85 6.22 -28.51
N VAL A 68 3.71 5.85 -27.55
CA VAL A 68 3.45 6.01 -26.11
C VAL A 68 3.98 7.36 -25.65
N ARG A 69 3.07 8.26 -25.30
CA ARG A 69 3.38 9.61 -24.81
C ARG A 69 3.38 9.63 -23.29
N LEU A 70 4.42 10.26 -22.73
CA LEU A 70 4.59 10.50 -21.30
C LEU A 70 3.93 11.83 -20.92
N SER A 71 3.08 11.80 -19.90
CA SER A 71 2.55 12.98 -19.23
C SER A 71 3.00 13.01 -17.79
N LEU A 72 3.70 14.07 -17.42
CA LEU A 72 4.38 14.21 -16.14
C LEU A 72 3.50 14.99 -15.18
N HIS A 73 3.41 14.50 -13.96
CA HIS A 73 3.06 15.35 -12.84
C HIS A 73 4.34 15.94 -12.25
N THR A 74 4.29 17.17 -11.74
CA THR A 74 5.42 17.77 -11.01
C THR A 74 4.99 18.03 -9.57
N PRO A 75 5.74 17.54 -8.58
CA PRO A 75 7.04 16.84 -8.67
C PRO A 75 6.92 15.34 -9.07
N SER A 76 7.88 14.84 -9.86
CA SER A 76 8.06 13.41 -10.19
C SER A 76 9.54 13.07 -10.42
N THR A 77 9.88 11.79 -10.25
CA THR A 77 11.21 11.24 -10.54
C THR A 77 11.56 11.33 -12.03
N ALA A 78 10.61 11.10 -12.94
CA ALA A 78 10.80 11.35 -14.37
C ALA A 78 11.21 12.80 -14.67
N ALA A 79 10.50 13.78 -14.10
CA ALA A 79 10.83 15.20 -14.29
C ALA A 79 12.21 15.55 -13.70
N GLN A 80 12.54 15.01 -12.53
CA GLN A 80 13.86 15.18 -11.90
C GLN A 80 15.00 14.60 -12.74
N ALA A 81 14.74 13.50 -13.45
CA ALA A 81 15.69 12.87 -14.37
C ALA A 81 15.81 13.59 -15.73
N GLY A 82 14.98 14.61 -15.99
CA GLY A 82 15.02 15.39 -17.24
C GLY A 82 14.17 14.81 -18.38
N ILE A 83 13.19 13.97 -18.06
CA ILE A 83 12.07 13.69 -18.98
C ILE A 83 11.19 14.94 -19.03
N LEU A 84 10.67 15.25 -20.22
CA LEU A 84 9.85 16.42 -20.46
C LEU A 84 8.39 16.04 -20.74
N GLU A 85 7.48 16.97 -20.47
CA GLU A 85 6.05 16.80 -20.76
C GLU A 85 5.84 16.50 -22.24
N GLY A 86 5.16 15.40 -22.54
CA GLY A 86 4.85 14.98 -23.89
C GLY A 86 5.97 14.26 -24.63
N ASP A 87 7.06 13.87 -23.95
CA ASP A 87 8.08 12.99 -24.51
C ASP A 87 7.45 11.66 -24.98
N ILE A 88 7.95 11.12 -26.09
CA ILE A 88 7.55 9.82 -26.60
C ILE A 88 8.52 8.77 -26.07
N LEU A 89 8.00 7.75 -25.40
CA LEU A 89 8.77 6.60 -24.92
C LEU A 89 9.01 5.63 -26.08
N LEU A 90 10.27 5.32 -26.33
CA LEU A 90 10.70 4.44 -27.42
C LEU A 90 11.19 3.08 -26.90
N ALA A 91 11.91 3.07 -25.78
CA ALA A 91 12.43 1.84 -25.19
C ALA A 91 12.57 1.95 -23.67
N VAL A 92 12.46 0.81 -22.99
CA VAL A 92 12.75 0.65 -21.55
C VAL A 92 13.76 -0.48 -21.39
N ASP A 93 14.88 -0.20 -20.75
CA ASP A 93 16.02 -1.11 -20.56
C ASP A 93 16.46 -1.81 -21.88
N GLY A 94 16.39 -1.06 -22.98
CA GLY A 94 16.73 -1.53 -24.33
C GLY A 94 15.61 -2.32 -25.05
N VAL A 95 14.49 -2.59 -24.38
CA VAL A 95 13.31 -3.23 -24.97
C VAL A 95 12.45 -2.16 -25.65
N GLU A 96 12.19 -2.33 -26.94
CA GLU A 96 11.33 -1.43 -27.72
C GLU A 96 9.88 -1.47 -27.22
N ILE A 97 9.28 -0.28 -27.10
CA ILE A 97 7.91 -0.11 -26.62
C ILE A 97 6.94 -0.04 -27.80
N THR A 98 5.92 -0.89 -27.73
CA THR A 98 4.87 -0.98 -28.76
C THR A 98 3.46 -0.69 -28.23
N SER A 99 3.28 -0.70 -26.90
CA SER A 99 2.01 -0.38 -26.25
C SER A 99 2.20 0.30 -24.90
N ALA A 100 1.20 1.06 -24.47
CA ALA A 100 1.21 1.68 -23.15
C ALA A 100 1.20 0.63 -22.01
N GLU A 101 0.49 -0.48 -22.21
CA GLU A 101 0.44 -1.58 -21.23
C GLU A 101 1.82 -2.24 -21.06
N GLN A 102 2.52 -2.53 -22.17
CA GLN A 102 3.89 -3.05 -22.13
C GLN A 102 4.85 -2.05 -21.46
N ALA A 103 4.71 -0.76 -21.76
CA ALA A 103 5.50 0.27 -21.12
C ALA A 103 5.25 0.33 -19.61
N ASP A 104 3.99 0.25 -19.18
CA ASP A 104 3.61 0.25 -17.77
C ASP A 104 4.26 -0.91 -17.00
N GLU A 105 4.20 -2.11 -17.57
CA GLU A 105 4.83 -3.32 -17.00
C GLU A 105 6.35 -3.16 -16.86
N LEU A 106 7.04 -2.68 -17.91
CA LEU A 106 8.51 -2.56 -17.91
C LEU A 106 9.03 -1.41 -17.03
N LEU A 107 8.27 -0.32 -16.93
CA LEU A 107 8.60 0.80 -16.05
C LEU A 107 8.37 0.46 -14.59
N THR A 108 7.49 -0.51 -14.30
CA THR A 108 7.19 -0.93 -12.94
C THR A 108 8.34 -1.73 -12.33
N GLY A 109 8.60 -1.50 -11.04
CA GLY A 109 9.63 -2.21 -10.30
C GLY A 109 9.71 -1.79 -8.84
N GLU A 110 10.81 -2.12 -8.18
CA GLU A 110 11.02 -1.70 -6.79
C GLU A 110 11.33 -0.20 -6.71
N ILE A 111 10.72 0.47 -5.74
CA ILE A 111 11.00 1.88 -5.42
C ILE A 111 12.51 2.04 -5.13
N GLY A 112 13.11 3.09 -5.68
CA GLY A 112 14.52 3.42 -5.51
C GLY A 112 15.46 2.73 -6.51
N THR A 113 14.97 1.79 -7.32
CA THR A 113 15.78 1.15 -8.35
C THR A 113 15.84 1.99 -9.63
N PRO A 114 16.98 2.00 -10.36
CA PRO A 114 17.07 2.70 -11.63
C PRO A 114 16.33 1.95 -12.75
N VAL A 115 15.83 2.71 -13.72
CA VAL A 115 15.34 2.24 -15.03
C VAL A 115 15.89 3.13 -16.12
N THR A 116 16.39 2.56 -17.20
CA THR A 116 16.89 3.32 -18.34
C THR A 116 15.80 3.40 -19.41
N VAL A 117 15.42 4.62 -19.78
CA VAL A 117 14.42 4.85 -20.82
C VAL A 117 15.04 5.58 -22.01
N SER A 118 14.61 5.22 -23.21
CA SER A 118 14.89 5.99 -24.42
C SER A 118 13.67 6.81 -24.78
N VAL A 119 13.82 8.13 -24.84
CA VAL A 119 12.73 9.07 -25.12
C VAL A 119 13.06 9.99 -26.28
N ARG A 120 12.02 10.48 -26.96
CA ARG A 120 12.12 11.50 -28.01
C ARG A 120 11.22 12.69 -27.68
N THR A 121 11.81 13.88 -27.73
CA THR A 121 11.08 15.15 -27.61
C THR A 121 10.84 15.72 -29.00
N GLY A 122 9.59 15.82 -29.44
CA GLY A 122 9.26 16.38 -30.76
C GLY A 122 10.10 15.76 -31.89
N ASN A 123 10.82 16.60 -32.64
CA ASN A 123 11.66 16.18 -33.78
C ASN A 123 13.15 16.03 -33.42
N PHE A 124 13.51 16.09 -32.13
CA PHE A 124 14.89 15.90 -31.71
C PHE A 124 15.29 14.41 -31.77
N PRO A 125 16.59 14.11 -31.91
CA PRO A 125 17.09 12.74 -31.79
C PRO A 125 16.70 12.10 -30.45
N ALA A 126 16.52 10.78 -30.45
CA ALA A 126 16.26 10.03 -29.23
C ALA A 126 17.42 10.18 -28.23
N ARG A 127 17.09 10.28 -26.95
CA ARG A 127 18.08 10.31 -25.86
C ARG A 127 17.75 9.24 -24.82
N GLN A 128 18.79 8.70 -24.18
CA GLN A 128 18.63 7.84 -23.02
C GLN A 128 18.67 8.65 -21.75
N VAL A 129 17.79 8.31 -20.82
CA VAL A 129 17.68 8.91 -19.49
C VAL A 129 17.56 7.78 -18.48
N THR A 130 18.34 7.83 -17.41
CA THR A 130 18.16 6.91 -16.28
C THR A 130 17.29 7.59 -15.23
N VAL A 131 16.17 6.95 -14.88
CA VAL A 131 15.21 7.45 -13.90
C VAL A 131 15.23 6.52 -12.69
N THR A 132 15.23 7.07 -11.49
CA THR A 132 14.99 6.28 -10.28
C THR A 132 13.49 6.04 -10.15
N ARG A 133 13.05 4.79 -10.02
CA ARG A 133 11.65 4.46 -9.77
C ARG A 133 11.19 5.09 -8.46
N GLY A 134 10.22 5.98 -8.52
CA GLY A 134 9.51 6.56 -7.38
C GLY A 134 8.19 5.85 -7.13
N SER A 135 7.30 6.45 -6.36
CA SER A 135 5.93 5.99 -6.17
C SER A 135 5.06 7.17 -5.77
N TRP A 136 3.82 7.22 -6.23
CA TRP A 136 2.87 8.29 -5.89
C TRP A 136 2.52 8.31 -4.39
N ALA A 137 2.38 7.15 -3.76
CA ALA A 137 2.15 7.03 -2.32
C ALA A 137 3.43 6.77 -1.52
N GLY A 138 4.50 6.31 -2.19
CA GLY A 138 5.74 5.87 -1.56
C GLY A 138 6.84 6.94 -1.46
N GLY A 139 6.54 8.23 -1.55
CA GLY A 139 7.55 9.30 -1.44
C GLY A 139 8.40 9.20 -0.16
N ILE A 140 7.75 8.93 0.98
CA ILE A 140 8.45 8.69 2.26
C ILE A 140 9.30 7.41 2.21
N LEU A 141 8.87 6.38 1.48
CA LEU A 141 9.64 5.14 1.39
C LEU A 141 10.94 5.40 0.63
N LEU A 142 10.85 6.12 -0.50
CA LEU A 142 12.02 6.53 -1.27
C LEU A 142 12.98 7.39 -0.47
N GLU A 143 12.48 8.38 0.29
CA GLU A 143 13.28 9.28 1.11
C GLU A 143 14.10 8.54 2.18
N TYR A 144 13.52 7.49 2.79
CA TYR A 144 14.18 6.67 3.80
C TYR A 144 14.84 5.39 3.25
N GLY A 145 14.83 5.19 1.93
CA GLY A 145 15.40 3.98 1.28
C GLY A 145 14.66 2.69 1.65
N LEU A 146 13.37 2.78 1.98
CA LEU A 146 12.50 1.67 2.33
C LEU A 146 11.84 1.09 1.08
N SER A 147 11.64 -0.23 1.08
CA SER A 147 10.98 -0.94 -0.02
C SER A 147 9.45 -0.88 0.08
N SER A 148 8.75 -1.18 -1.02
CA SER A 148 7.30 -1.37 -1.00
C SER A 148 6.87 -2.55 -0.11
N GLN A 149 7.71 -3.58 0.01
CA GLN A 149 7.47 -4.70 0.91
C GLN A 149 7.44 -4.28 2.38
N PHE A 150 8.27 -3.30 2.78
CA PHE A 150 8.23 -2.76 4.13
C PHE A 150 6.85 -2.16 4.46
N ALA A 151 6.25 -1.42 3.53
CA ALA A 151 4.91 -0.84 3.73
C ALA A 151 3.84 -1.92 3.92
N VAL A 152 3.88 -2.99 3.11
CA VAL A 152 2.99 -4.16 3.26
C VAL A 152 3.15 -4.80 4.64
N ILE A 153 4.38 -5.07 5.06
CA ILE A 153 4.67 -5.70 6.36
C ILE A 153 4.21 -4.81 7.52
N PHE A 154 4.52 -3.52 7.46
CA PHE A 154 4.16 -2.56 8.50
C PHE A 154 2.64 -2.46 8.65
N ALA A 155 1.90 -2.33 7.54
CA ALA A 155 0.45 -2.27 7.55
C ALA A 155 -0.14 -3.53 8.19
N LEU A 156 0.24 -4.72 7.69
CA LEU A 156 -0.24 -6.00 8.23
C LEU A 156 0.10 -6.19 9.71
N ALA A 157 1.31 -5.82 10.13
CA ALA A 157 1.71 -5.93 11.53
C ALA A 157 0.85 -5.04 12.43
N SER A 158 0.56 -3.81 12.00
CA SER A 158 -0.29 -2.89 12.75
C SER A 158 -1.74 -3.39 12.87
N GLU A 159 -2.28 -3.98 11.80
CA GLU A 159 -3.62 -4.56 11.78
C GLU A 159 -3.73 -5.82 12.63
N LEU A 160 -2.72 -6.69 12.57
CA LEU A 160 -2.67 -7.89 13.40
C LEU A 160 -2.55 -7.53 14.89
N LEU A 161 -1.77 -6.51 15.24
CA LEU A 161 -1.70 -5.99 16.61
C LEU A 161 -3.06 -5.48 17.08
N LEU A 162 -3.77 -4.73 16.25
CA LEU A 162 -5.12 -4.25 16.55
C LEU A 162 -6.13 -5.40 16.68
N ALA A 163 -6.08 -6.38 15.78
CA ALA A 163 -6.93 -7.56 15.82
C ALA A 163 -6.69 -8.37 17.11
N MET A 164 -5.42 -8.58 17.49
CA MET A 164 -5.06 -9.23 18.75
C MET A 164 -5.58 -8.46 19.97
N LEU A 165 -5.49 -7.13 19.97
CA LEU A 165 -6.05 -6.30 21.04
C LEU A 165 -7.57 -6.47 21.14
N CYS A 166 -8.29 -6.40 20.02
CA CYS A 166 -9.74 -6.57 19.96
C CYS A 166 -10.17 -7.96 20.45
N VAL A 167 -9.48 -9.02 20.00
CA VAL A 167 -9.74 -10.39 20.45
C VAL A 167 -9.43 -10.54 21.94
N GLY A 168 -8.35 -9.94 22.44
CA GLY A 168 -8.01 -9.91 23.86
C GLY A 168 -9.11 -9.28 24.72
N ILE A 169 -9.61 -8.10 24.32
CA ILE A 169 -10.74 -7.43 24.98
C ILE A 169 -11.99 -8.31 24.94
N ALA A 170 -12.31 -8.91 23.78
CA ALA A 170 -13.46 -9.80 23.64
C ALA A 170 -13.37 -11.01 24.58
N VAL A 171 -12.19 -11.61 24.75
CA VAL A 171 -11.96 -12.72 25.69
C VAL A 171 -12.11 -12.27 27.15
N VAL A 172 -11.58 -11.08 27.50
CA VAL A 172 -11.71 -10.53 28.86
C VAL A 172 -13.17 -10.26 29.22
N ILE A 173 -13.97 -9.74 28.28
CA ILE A 173 -15.42 -9.50 28.50
C ILE A 173 -16.17 -10.82 28.74
N VAL A 174 -15.76 -11.90 28.07
CA VAL A 174 -16.43 -13.20 28.15
C VAL A 174 -16.01 -14.02 29.39
N ARG A 175 -14.82 -13.78 29.95
CA ARG A 175 -14.41 -14.39 31.23
C ARG A 175 -15.21 -13.81 32.40
#